data_AF-A0A6G0VHH5-F1
#
_entry.id   AF-A0A6G0VHH5-F1
#
_cell.length_a   1.000
_cell.length_b   1.000
_cell.length_c   1.000
_cell.angle_alpha   90.00
_cell.angle_beta   90.00
_cell.angle_gamma   90.00
#
_symmetry.space_group_name_H-M   'P 1'
#
loop_
_entity.id
_entity.type
_entity.pdbx_description
1 polymer ?
#
loop_
_entity_poly.entity_id
_entity_poly.type
_entity_poly.pdbx_seq_one_letter_code
_entity_poly.pdbx_strand_id
1 'polypeptide(L)'
;MTWKTISLCLCIYGVLKEFRPSESYFIPYLLGPRMNYTEEQINNEILTVGVYASMICMIFVSLTTDWLRYKIVIVIQAFCGVCIYASLSFFTSFTSLIVVQILYGMFVATEVAYFTYTYSVVNIKYYQKVTSYIRA
;
A
#
# COMPACT_ATOMS: atom_id res chain seq x y z
N MET A 1 -20.46 12.78 -13.37
CA MET A 1 -19.01 13.03 -13.54
C MET A 1 -18.54 12.32 -14.79
N THR A 2 -17.83 13.02 -15.67
CA THR A 2 -17.29 12.44 -16.91
C THR A 2 -16.18 11.45 -16.55
N TRP A 3 -16.12 10.29 -17.22
CA TRP A 3 -15.09 9.25 -16.98
C TRP A 3 -13.66 9.80 -16.94
N LYS A 4 -13.37 10.84 -17.72
CA LYS A 4 -12.11 11.58 -17.72
C LYS A 4 -11.74 12.17 -16.36
N THR A 5 -12.69 12.76 -15.63
CA THR A 5 -12.45 13.34 -14.31
C THR A 5 -12.11 12.27 -13.28
N ILE A 6 -12.82 11.14 -13.32
CA ILE A 6 -12.57 10.01 -12.41
C ILE A 6 -11.20 9.39 -12.70
N SER A 7 -10.88 9.17 -13.98
CA SER A 7 -9.56 8.67 -14.39
C SER A 7 -8.42 9.62 -13.98
N LEU A 8 -8.62 10.94 -14.11
CA LEU A 8 -7.62 11.93 -13.69
C LEU A 8 -7.41 11.91 -12.17
N CYS A 9 -8.47 11.89 -11.37
CA CYS A 9 -8.37 11.77 -9.91
C CYS A 9 -7.66 10.47 -9.49
N LEU A 10 -7.97 9.35 -10.16
CA LEU A 10 -7.30 8.07 -9.92
C LEU A 10 -5.81 8.15 -10.28
N CYS A 11 -5.44 8.74 -11.41
CA CYS A 11 -4.02 8.90 -11.78
C CYS A 11 -3.26 9.74 -10.75
N ILE A 12 -3.84 10.87 -10.31
CA ILE A 12 -3.22 11.72 -9.26
C ILE A 12 -3.05 10.92 -7.96
N TYR A 13 -4.09 10.17 -7.54
CA TYR A 13 -3.99 9.31 -6.38
C TYR A 13 -2.91 8.24 -6.56
N GLY A 14 -2.84 7.59 -7.72
CA GLY A 14 -1.81 6.60 -8.04
C GLY A 14 -0.41 7.18 -7.93
N VAL A 15 -0.15 8.37 -8.49
CA VAL A 15 1.15 9.05 -8.39
C VAL A 15 1.49 9.39 -6.93
N LEU A 16 0.55 9.95 -6.17
CA LEU A 16 0.78 10.30 -4.77
C LEU A 16 1.06 9.07 -3.91
N LYS A 17 0.37 7.97 -4.20
CA LYS A 17 0.47 6.70 -3.48
C LYS A 17 1.73 5.92 -3.83
N GLU A 18 2.23 6.04 -5.06
CA GLU A 18 3.49 5.43 -5.49
C GLU A 18 4.72 6.26 -5.09
N PHE A 19 4.52 7.51 -4.68
CA PHE A 19 5.55 8.31 -4.04
C PHE A 19 5.86 7.78 -2.63
N ARG A 20 6.68 6.71 -2.57
CA ARG A 20 7.07 6.01 -1.34
C ARG A 20 8.57 6.10 -1.08
N PRO A 21 9.12 7.31 -0.86
CA PRO A 21 10.55 7.45 -0.57
C PRO A 21 10.97 6.67 0.68
N SER A 22 10.05 6.46 1.63
CA SER A 22 10.32 5.75 2.88
C SER A 22 10.76 4.30 2.69
N GLU A 23 10.31 3.61 1.64
CA GLU A 23 10.64 2.18 1.44
C GLU A 23 12.16 2.00 1.27
N SER A 24 12.82 2.90 0.52
CA SER A 24 14.28 2.88 0.36
C SER A 24 15.04 3.24 1.63
N TYR A 25 14.43 3.99 2.55
CA TYR A 25 15.07 4.41 3.81
C TYR A 25 14.70 3.51 5.00
N PHE A 26 13.80 2.54 4.85
CA PHE A 26 13.28 1.75 5.96
C PHE A 26 14.34 0.87 6.62
N ILE A 27 15.10 0.10 5.84
CA ILE A 27 16.20 -0.75 6.35
C ILE A 27 17.30 0.08 7.02
N PRO A 28 17.87 1.13 6.37
CA PRO A 28 18.92 1.93 7.02
C PRO A 28 18.39 2.69 8.25
N TYR A 29 17.10 3.01 8.33
CA TYR A 29 16.48 3.59 9.52
C TYR A 29 16.50 2.61 10.72
N LEU A 30 16.20 1.33 10.48
CA LEU A 30 16.23 0.28 11.50
C LEU A 30 17.64 -0.09 11.97
N LEU A 31 18.61 -0.04 11.04
CA LEU A 31 20.03 -0.22 11.34
C LEU A 31 20.66 1.02 12.02
N GLY A 32 19.97 2.15 11.97
CA GLY A 32 20.45 3.40 12.55
C GLY A 32 20.63 3.30 14.07
N PRO A 33 21.47 4.18 14.66
CA PRO A 33 21.85 4.14 16.07
C PRO A 33 20.66 4.30 17.04
N ARG A 34 19.51 4.77 16.55
CA ARG A 34 18.28 4.95 17.34
C ARG A 34 17.53 3.63 17.56
N MET A 35 17.55 2.72 16.59
CA MET A 35 16.82 1.45 16.60
C MET A 35 17.75 0.26 16.87
N ASN A 36 18.96 0.30 16.30
CA ASN A 36 20.07 -0.62 16.57
C ASN A 36 19.70 -2.12 16.46
N TYR A 37 18.91 -2.48 15.44
CA TYR A 37 18.61 -3.88 15.12
C TYR A 37 19.72 -4.50 14.26
N THR A 38 19.90 -5.82 14.33
CA THR A 38 20.80 -6.54 13.43
C THR A 38 20.13 -6.81 12.08
N GLU A 39 20.92 -6.90 11.02
CA GLU A 39 20.42 -7.21 9.67
C GLU A 39 19.66 -8.54 9.63
N GLU A 40 20.13 -9.55 10.38
CA GLU A 40 19.45 -10.84 10.47
C GLU A 40 18.06 -10.74 11.10
N GLN A 41 17.88 -9.95 12.16
CA GLN A 41 16.56 -9.73 12.79
C GLN A 41 15.61 -9.01 11.86
N ILE A 42 16.09 -7.97 11.16
CA ILE A 42 15.27 -7.21 10.21
C ILE A 42 14.78 -8.12 9.09
N ASN A 43 15.68 -8.90 8.50
CA ASN A 43 15.35 -9.75 7.37
C ASN A 43 14.48 -10.94 7.76
N ASN A 44 14.83 -11.66 8.85
CA ASN A 44 14.16 -12.90 9.21
C ASN A 44 12.86 -12.69 9.99
N GLU A 45 12.76 -11.62 10.79
CA GLU A 45 11.57 -11.38 11.62
C GLU A 45 10.69 -10.27 11.01
N ILE A 46 11.23 -9.06 10.85
CA ILE A 46 10.41 -7.88 10.51
C ILE A 46 9.89 -7.98 9.07
N LEU A 47 10.76 -8.17 8.09
CA LEU A 47 10.37 -8.24 6.68
C LEU A 47 9.53 -9.47 6.38
N THR A 48 9.90 -10.63 6.94
CA THR A 48 9.15 -11.88 6.77
C THR A 48 7.72 -11.75 7.28
N VAL A 49 7.50 -11.11 8.44
CA VAL A 49 6.15 -10.86 8.97
C VAL A 49 5.35 -9.98 8.01
N GLY A 50 5.94 -8.94 7.42
CA GLY A 50 5.29 -8.11 6.41
C GLY A 50 4.85 -8.89 5.18
N VAL A 51 5.70 -9.80 4.69
CA VAL A 51 5.37 -10.66 3.53
C VAL A 51 4.22 -11.61 3.87
N TYR A 52 4.28 -12.34 4.99
CA TYR A 52 3.20 -13.24 5.38
C TYR A 52 1.88 -12.50 5.65
N ALA A 53 1.95 -11.33 6.30
CA ALA A 53 0.80 -10.48 6.51
C ALA A 53 0.18 -10.04 5.18
N SER A 54 1.00 -9.67 4.18
CA SER A 54 0.51 -9.29 2.85
C SER A 54 -0.23 -10.44 2.14
N MET A 55 0.30 -11.66 2.21
CA MET A 55 -0.32 -12.85 1.60
C MET A 55 -1.71 -13.12 2.19
N ILE A 56 -1.81 -13.06 3.52
CA ILE A 56 -3.08 -13.25 4.23
C ILE A 56 -4.04 -12.10 3.90
N CYS A 57 -3.56 -10.86 3.95
CA CYS A 57 -4.36 -9.66 3.66
C CYS A 57 -4.90 -9.66 2.22
N MET A 58 -4.17 -10.20 1.24
CA MET A 58 -4.67 -10.30 -0.14
C MET A 58 -5.98 -11.09 -0.23
N ILE A 59 -6.10 -12.20 0.52
CA ILE A 59 -7.33 -13.01 0.56
C ILE A 59 -8.48 -12.18 1.14
N PHE A 60 -8.23 -11.52 2.27
CA PHE A 60 -9.25 -10.68 2.92
C PHE A 60 -9.68 -9.49 2.07
N VAL A 61 -8.72 -8.80 1.45
CA VAL A 61 -8.99 -7.68 0.55
C VAL A 61 -9.80 -8.16 -0.63
N SER A 62 -9.42 -9.26 -1.28
CA SER A 62 -10.16 -9.85 -2.40
C SER A 62 -11.63 -10.05 -2.04
N LEU A 63 -11.90 -10.74 -0.93
CA LEU A 63 -13.26 -11.00 -0.44
C LEU A 63 -14.02 -9.69 -0.11
N THR A 64 -13.33 -8.74 0.51
CA THR A 64 -13.87 -7.42 0.86
C THR A 64 -14.25 -6.64 -0.41
N THR A 65 -13.43 -6.68 -1.46
CA THR A 65 -13.75 -6.01 -2.74
C THR A 65 -15.04 -6.53 -3.37
N ASP A 66 -15.29 -7.84 -3.30
CA ASP A 66 -16.51 -8.45 -3.83
C ASP A 66 -17.75 -8.03 -3.04
N TRP A 67 -17.63 -7.85 -1.72
CA TRP A 67 -18.76 -7.54 -0.84
C TRP A 67 -19.04 -6.03 -0.69
N LEU A 68 -18.00 -5.19 -0.52
CA LEU A 68 -18.13 -3.81 -0.01
C LEU A 68 -18.02 -2.70 -1.07
N ARG A 69 -17.95 -3.05 -2.36
CA ARG A 69 -17.66 -2.13 -3.49
C ARG A 69 -16.29 -1.44 -3.35
N TYR A 70 -15.66 -1.18 -4.49
CA TYR A 70 -14.27 -0.68 -4.58
C TYR A 70 -13.95 0.63 -3.84
N LYS A 71 -14.94 1.49 -3.57
CA LYS A 71 -14.70 2.81 -2.93
C LYS A 71 -14.18 2.68 -1.50
N ILE A 72 -14.73 1.77 -0.70
CA ILE A 72 -14.35 1.61 0.72
C ILE A 72 -12.91 1.10 0.83
N VAL A 73 -12.53 0.21 -0.08
CA VAL A 73 -11.19 -0.40 -0.11
C VAL A 73 -10.10 0.66 -0.39
N ILE A 74 -10.37 1.63 -1.27
CA ILE A 74 -9.45 2.75 -1.54
C ILE A 74 -9.30 3.66 -0.31
N VAL A 75 -10.37 3.91 0.45
CA VAL A 75 -10.32 4.72 1.67
C VAL A 75 -9.51 4.01 2.76
N ILE A 76 -9.73 2.70 2.94
CA ILE A 76 -8.94 1.87 3.86
C ILE A 76 -7.46 1.92 3.49
N GLN A 77 -7.13 1.81 2.19
CA GLN A 77 -5.76 1.93 1.72
C GLN A 77 -5.12 3.26 2.12
N ALA A 78 -5.79 4.38 1.83
CA ALA A 78 -5.28 5.71 2.18
C ALA A 78 -5.08 5.84 3.69
N PHE A 79 -6.02 5.33 4.50
CA PHE A 79 -5.91 5.32 5.95
C PHE A 79 -4.72 4.49 6.44
N CYS A 80 -4.51 3.28 5.91
CA CYS A 80 -3.34 2.45 6.22
C CYS A 80 -2.03 3.19 5.89
N GLY A 81 -1.97 3.85 4.73
CA GLY A 81 -0.81 4.67 4.35
C GLY A 81 -0.49 5.75 5.39
N VAL A 82 -1.49 6.55 5.78
CA VAL A 82 -1.32 7.59 6.82
C VAL A 82 -0.87 6.99 8.15
N CYS A 83 -1.47 5.87 8.57
CA CYS A 83 -1.11 5.19 9.80
C CYS A 83 0.33 4.65 9.79
N ILE A 84 0.84 4.15 8.65
CA ILE A 84 2.22 3.70 8.51
C ILE A 84 3.18 4.87 8.72
N TYR A 85 2.99 5.99 8.00
CA TYR A 85 3.86 7.15 8.10
C TYR A 85 3.82 7.81 9.49
N ALA A 86 2.64 7.90 10.09
CA ALA A 86 2.49 8.38 11.45
C ALA A 86 3.24 7.44 12.42
N SER A 87 3.05 6.13 12.30
CA SER A 87 3.67 5.17 13.21
C SER A 87 5.20 5.16 13.11
N LEU A 88 5.75 5.28 11.90
CA LEU A 88 7.20 5.39 11.68
C LEU A 88 7.81 6.64 12.33
N SER A 89 7.03 7.72 12.46
CA SER A 89 7.49 8.98 13.04
C SER A 89 7.49 8.95 14.58
N PHE A 90 6.53 8.26 15.19
CA PHE A 90 6.31 8.32 16.64
C PHE A 90 6.86 7.11 17.42
N PHE A 91 6.86 5.91 16.84
CA PHE A 91 7.11 4.69 17.62
C PHE A 91 8.44 4.03 17.24
N THR A 92 9.23 3.70 18.26
CA THR A 92 10.51 2.96 18.14
C THR A 92 10.47 1.55 18.72
N SER A 93 9.30 1.07 19.13
CA SER A 93 9.17 -0.26 19.76
C SER A 93 9.08 -1.38 18.73
N PHE A 94 9.61 -2.56 19.06
CA PHE A 94 9.53 -3.75 18.20
C PHE A 94 8.09 -4.13 17.83
N THR A 95 7.17 -4.11 18.79
CA THR A 95 5.75 -4.37 18.55
C THR A 95 5.13 -3.36 17.58
N SER A 96 5.52 -2.09 17.67
CA SER A 96 5.05 -1.05 16.75
C SER A 96 5.54 -1.30 15.32
N LEU A 97 6.76 -1.81 15.16
CA LEU A 97 7.30 -2.20 13.84
C LEU A 97 6.54 -3.39 13.24
N ILE A 98 6.16 -4.38 14.05
CA ILE A 98 5.30 -5.48 13.59
C ILE A 98 3.94 -4.95 13.12
N VAL A 99 3.31 -4.06 13.89
CA VAL A 99 2.03 -3.45 13.50
C VAL A 99 2.17 -2.66 12.20
N VAL A 100 3.26 -1.90 12.04
CA VAL A 100 3.59 -1.19 10.79
C VAL A 100 3.69 -2.17 9.62
N GLN A 101 4.34 -3.32 9.80
CA GLN A 101 4.47 -4.34 8.76
C GLN A 101 3.14 -4.99 8.38
N ILE A 102 2.25 -5.20 9.36
CA ILE A 102 0.90 -5.71 9.09
C ILE A 102 0.08 -4.66 8.32
N LEU A 103 0.14 -3.39 8.73
CA LEU A 103 -0.53 -2.28 8.03
C LEU A 103 0.02 -2.12 6.61
N TYR A 104 1.33 -2.27 6.44
CA TYR A 104 1.99 -2.25 5.14
C TYR A 104 1.54 -3.42 4.26
N GLY A 105 1.44 -4.63 4.80
CA GLY A 105 0.89 -5.78 4.09
C GLY A 105 -0.55 -5.54 3.61
N MET A 106 -1.39 -4.90 4.42
CA MET A 106 -2.76 -4.51 4.03
C MET A 106 -2.77 -3.41 2.94
N PHE A 107 -1.85 -2.44 3.04
CA PHE A 107 -1.68 -1.37 2.06
C PHE A 107 -1.26 -1.90 0.68
N VAL A 108 -0.35 -2.87 0.65
CA VAL A 108 0.06 -3.58 -0.57
C VAL A 108 -1.09 -4.44 -1.10
N ALA A 109 -1.80 -5.17 -0.24
CA ALA A 109 -2.93 -6.01 -0.67
C ALA A 109 -4.06 -5.20 -1.35
N THR A 110 -4.34 -4.00 -0.84
CA THR A 110 -5.36 -3.07 -1.40
C THR A 110 -4.96 -2.42 -2.72
N GLU A 111 -3.70 -2.52 -3.14
CA GLU A 111 -3.24 -2.04 -4.44
C GLU A 111 -3.88 -2.77 -5.62
N VAL A 112 -4.07 -4.08 -5.49
CA VAL A 112 -4.72 -4.90 -6.53
C VAL A 112 -6.15 -4.40 -6.77
N ALA A 113 -6.88 -4.06 -5.69
CA ALA A 113 -8.22 -3.52 -5.76
C ALA A 113 -8.28 -2.14 -6.47
N TYR A 114 -7.27 -1.29 -6.25
CA TYR A 114 -7.15 0.00 -6.94
C TYR A 114 -7.01 -0.16 -8.45
N PHE A 115 -6.15 -1.08 -8.91
CA PHE A 115 -6.00 -1.36 -10.34
C PHE A 115 -7.29 -1.90 -10.95
N THR A 116 -7.92 -2.88 -10.29
CA THR A 116 -9.20 -3.45 -10.74
C THR A 116 -10.30 -2.40 -10.86
N TYR A 117 -10.41 -1.50 -9.88
CA TYR A 117 -11.36 -0.40 -9.93
C TYR A 117 -11.10 0.53 -11.11
N THR A 118 -9.84 0.87 -11.37
CA THR A 118 -9.49 1.80 -12.43
C THR A 118 -9.87 1.25 -13.81
N TYR A 119 -9.68 -0.05 -14.05
CA TYR A 119 -10.16 -0.69 -15.27
C TYR A 119 -11.69 -0.80 -15.32
N SER A 120 -12.38 -1.01 -14.19
CA SER A 120 -13.85 -1.13 -14.16
C SER A 120 -14.60 0.14 -14.57
N VAL A 121 -14.00 1.32 -14.37
CA VAL A 121 -14.61 2.62 -14.69
C VAL A 121 -14.36 3.04 -16.14
N VAL A 122 -13.33 2.48 -16.78
CA VAL A 122 -12.87 2.88 -18.11
C VAL A 122 -13.45 1.93 -19.15
N ASN A 123 -13.74 2.44 -20.35
CA ASN A 123 -14.18 1.58 -21.45
C ASN A 123 -12.97 0.82 -22.04
N ILE A 124 -13.16 -0.44 -22.44
CA ILE A 124 -12.09 -1.34 -22.95
C ILE A 124 -11.20 -0.66 -24.01
N LYS A 125 -11.80 0.19 -24.86
CA LYS A 125 -11.11 0.94 -25.92
C LYS A 125 -9.96 1.85 -25.43
N TYR A 126 -9.97 2.23 -24.15
CA TYR A 126 -8.99 3.13 -23.55
C TYR A 126 -8.06 2.45 -22.53
N TYR A 127 -8.14 1.13 -22.34
CA TYR A 127 -7.32 0.41 -21.35
C TYR A 127 -5.83 0.68 -21.52
N GLN A 128 -5.30 0.53 -22.74
CA GLN A 128 -3.88 0.75 -23.01
C GLN A 128 -3.41 2.17 -22.64
N LYS A 129 -4.25 3.18 -22.91
CA LYS A 129 -3.95 4.58 -22.60
C LYS A 129 -3.96 4.85 -21.09
N VAL A 130 -4.88 4.21 -20.36
CA VAL A 130 -4.97 4.34 -18.91
C VAL A 130 -3.84 3.58 -18.22
N THR A 131 -3.49 2.38 -18.70
CA THR A 131 -2.31 1.65 -18.21
C THR A 131 -1.04 2.49 -18.39
N SER A 132 -0.85 3.16 -19.52
CA SER A 132 0.30 4.06 -19.72
C SER A 132 0.30 5.27 -18.79
N TYR A 133 -0.82 5.71 -18.24
CA TYR A 133 -0.85 6.82 -17.29
C TYR A 133 -0.59 6.39 -15.84
N ILE A 134 -0.83 5.13 -15.50
CA ILE A 134 -0.69 4.62 -14.13
C ILE A 134 0.65 3.92 -13.93
N ARG A 135 1.22 3.31 -14.98
CA ARG A 135 2.49 2.54 -14.94
C ARG A 135 3.69 3.25 -15.57
N ALA A 136 3.53 4.40 -16.20
CA ALA A 136 4.67 5.19 -16.69
C ALA A 136 5.34 5.95 -15.54
#